data_AF-A0A177BAS2-F1
#
_entry.id   AF-A0A177BAS2-F1
#
_cell.length_a   1.000
_cell.length_b   1.000
_cell.length_c   1.000
_cell.angle_alpha   90.00
_cell.angle_beta   90.00
_cell.angle_gamma   90.00
#
_symmetry.space_group_name_H-M   'P 1'
#
loop_
_entity.id
_entity.type
_entity.pdbx_description
1 polymer ?
#
loop_
_entity_poly.entity_id
_entity_poly.type
_entity_poly.pdbx_seq_one_letter_code
_entity_poly.pdbx_strand_id
1 'polypeptide(L)'
;MKNLKVFILFCVITLTFCSKVDRGHEDRGHDDHEHQEEHEEHAHEHGDHDHHDHVDHDHNHSESSHGKDTHCQGKNGKYGKLSIGKVYLYSTISITIISLLSLCGVFLIFFRRTEFYNKVIIFMIALAIGTLLSDAILHLIPEVFGAHHHGPDNEKSTLAIHIKGLTILLGVIFLFHIEYLIKKIFQMTKEKTKTTEQKQYRWGIKPLAFVVTFGDAVHNFVDGMAIGVAFKKSAYYGLTVSLAVFFHELPHELGDFAILLENIKRKRNWLWAMIFNLISSLSAFLGMIVSISISNSPDAKDIILSFTAGLFLYLSLTDLMNEIAEQRKKHRSTIILVIQDAGFSIGVLLMYLLSYYEHDILHMFSTRCD
;
A
#
# COMPACT_ATOMS: atom_id res chain seq x y z
N MET A 1 -0.78 16.23 -23.18
CA MET A 1 -1.98 15.91 -23.99
C MET A 1 -2.27 14.40 -24.09
N LYS A 2 -1.29 13.51 -24.33
CA LYS A 2 -1.55 12.06 -24.38
C LYS A 2 -2.03 11.49 -23.03
N ASN A 3 -1.41 11.89 -21.92
CA ASN A 3 -1.77 11.40 -20.57
C ASN A 3 -3.15 11.93 -20.10
N LEU A 4 -3.55 13.13 -20.52
CA LEU A 4 -4.89 13.68 -20.23
C LEU A 4 -5.99 12.91 -20.95
N LYS A 5 -5.73 12.42 -22.17
CA LYS A 5 -6.69 11.59 -22.91
C LYS A 5 -6.84 10.20 -22.30
N VAL A 6 -5.76 9.61 -21.79
CA VAL A 6 -5.81 8.32 -21.08
C VAL A 6 -6.56 8.47 -19.75
N PHE A 7 -6.33 9.57 -19.02
CA PHE A 7 -7.05 9.86 -17.78
C PHE A 7 -8.54 10.14 -18.00
N ILE A 8 -8.90 10.94 -19.01
CA ILE A 8 -10.31 11.16 -19.38
C ILE A 8 -10.96 9.86 -19.83
N LEU A 9 -10.26 9.01 -20.59
CA LEU A 9 -10.76 7.71 -21.01
C LEU A 9 -11.00 6.79 -19.80
N PHE A 10 -10.09 6.78 -18.82
CA PHE A 10 -10.25 6.05 -17.57
C PHE A 10 -11.46 6.55 -16.77
N CYS A 11 -11.58 7.87 -16.56
CA CYS A 11 -12.74 8.46 -15.87
C CYS A 11 -14.07 8.17 -16.59
N VAL A 12 -14.09 8.23 -17.92
CA VAL A 12 -15.30 7.93 -18.72
C VAL A 12 -15.66 6.45 -18.65
N ILE A 13 -14.68 5.53 -18.70
CA ILE A 13 -14.92 4.09 -18.54
C ILE A 13 -15.50 3.80 -17.15
N THR A 14 -14.92 4.38 -16.09
CA THR A 14 -15.38 4.19 -14.71
C THR A 14 -16.78 4.76 -14.48
N LEU A 15 -17.08 5.94 -15.02
CA LEU A 15 -18.43 6.55 -14.93
C LEU A 15 -19.47 5.76 -15.74
N THR A 16 -19.09 5.21 -16.90
CA THR A 16 -19.99 4.41 -17.74
C THR A 16 -20.28 3.03 -17.13
N PHE A 17 -19.32 2.46 -16.40
CA PHE A 17 -19.54 1.23 -15.62
C PHE A 17 -20.45 1.50 -14.41
N CYS A 18 -20.29 2.64 -13.73
CA CYS A 18 -21.13 3.04 -12.60
C CYS A 18 -22.61 3.20 -13.03
N SER A 19 -22.88 3.88 -14.15
CA SER A 19 -24.25 4.06 -14.66
C SER A 19 -24.92 2.78 -15.22
N LYS A 20 -24.15 1.71 -15.47
CA LYS A 20 -24.70 0.42 -15.93
C LYS A 20 -25.07 -0.51 -14.78
N VAL A 21 -24.48 -0.33 -13.61
CA VAL A 21 -24.82 -1.11 -12.40
C VAL A 21 -26.17 -0.67 -11.82
N ASP A 22 -26.50 0.62 -11.87
CA ASP A 22 -27.81 1.13 -11.41
C ASP A 22 -28.99 0.64 -12.27
N ARG A 23 -28.80 0.43 -13.59
CA ARG A 23 -29.90 -0.05 -14.47
C ARG A 23 -30.13 -1.56 -14.40
N GLY A 24 -29.25 -2.32 -13.74
CA GLY A 24 -29.40 -3.77 -13.60
C GLY A 24 -30.43 -4.18 -12.55
N HIS A 25 -30.90 -3.25 -11.72
CA HIS A 25 -31.78 -3.52 -10.58
C HIS A 25 -33.24 -3.11 -10.77
N GLU A 26 -33.61 -2.42 -11.86
CA GLU A 26 -34.99 -1.97 -12.10
C GLU A 26 -35.81 -2.88 -13.06
N ASP A 27 -35.19 -3.79 -13.81
CA ASP A 27 -35.88 -4.55 -14.88
C ASP A 27 -36.26 -6.01 -14.54
N ARG A 28 -36.49 -6.35 -13.27
CA ARG A 28 -37.04 -7.67 -12.90
C ARG A 28 -38.12 -7.55 -11.83
N GLY A 29 -39.32 -7.21 -12.25
CA GLY A 29 -40.47 -7.23 -11.36
C GLY A 29 -41.76 -6.81 -12.05
N HIS A 30 -42.18 -7.55 -13.06
CA HIS A 30 -43.59 -7.70 -13.42
C HIS A 30 -43.71 -8.83 -14.43
N ASP A 31 -44.34 -9.93 -14.03
CA ASP A 31 -45.26 -10.69 -14.88
C ASP A 31 -46.15 -11.52 -13.95
N ASP A 32 -47.44 -11.23 -14.03
CA ASP A 32 -48.57 -11.84 -13.34
C ASP A 32 -48.93 -13.22 -13.96
N HIS A 33 -49.97 -13.86 -13.39
CA HIS A 33 -50.67 -15.10 -13.80
C HIS A 33 -50.12 -16.42 -13.24
N GLU A 34 -50.92 -17.42 -12.85
CA GLU A 34 -52.31 -17.57 -12.41
C GLU A 34 -52.41 -19.04 -11.91
N HIS A 35 -53.31 -19.28 -10.95
CA HIS A 35 -53.83 -20.56 -10.46
C HIS A 35 -53.66 -21.82 -11.33
N GLN A 36 -53.23 -22.92 -10.70
CA GLN A 36 -53.99 -24.18 -10.78
C GLN A 36 -53.71 -25.10 -9.58
N GLU A 37 -54.80 -25.41 -8.88
CA GLU A 37 -54.92 -26.43 -7.84
C GLU A 37 -54.91 -27.82 -8.47
N GLU A 38 -54.11 -28.74 -7.93
CA GLU A 38 -54.37 -30.18 -8.07
C GLU A 38 -54.42 -30.81 -6.67
N HIS A 39 -55.63 -31.26 -6.35
CA HIS A 39 -55.98 -32.11 -5.22
C HIS A 39 -55.42 -33.52 -5.43
N GLU A 40 -54.73 -34.07 -4.44
CA GLU A 40 -54.80 -35.51 -4.17
C GLU A 40 -54.99 -35.75 -2.67
N GLU A 41 -56.19 -36.25 -2.35
CA GLU A 41 -56.61 -36.79 -1.08
C GLU A 41 -55.90 -38.11 -0.79
N HIS A 42 -55.35 -38.29 0.41
CA HIS A 42 -55.40 -39.59 1.09
C HIS A 42 -55.54 -39.38 2.60
N ALA A 43 -56.63 -39.94 3.12
CA ALA A 43 -57.05 -39.91 4.51
C ALA A 43 -56.77 -41.24 5.22
N HIS A 44 -56.88 -41.20 6.56
CA HIS A 44 -56.98 -42.28 7.55
C HIS A 44 -55.63 -42.86 8.04
N GLU A 45 -55.38 -43.14 9.33
CA GLU A 45 -56.25 -43.23 10.51
C GLU A 45 -55.40 -43.23 11.80
N HIS A 46 -56.07 -43.00 12.93
CA HIS A 46 -55.55 -42.83 14.29
C HIS A 46 -54.97 -44.11 14.94
N GLY A 47 -54.08 -43.91 15.92
CA GLY A 47 -53.69 -44.90 16.93
C GLY A 47 -53.20 -44.24 18.22
N ASP A 48 -54.02 -44.34 19.26
CA ASP A 48 -53.90 -43.77 20.61
C ASP A 48 -52.77 -44.38 21.47
N HIS A 49 -52.24 -43.59 22.42
CA HIS A 49 -52.26 -43.82 23.89
C HIS A 49 -51.03 -43.28 24.67
N ASP A 50 -51.35 -42.31 25.54
CA ASP A 50 -51.08 -42.19 26.99
C ASP A 50 -49.66 -42.07 27.58
N HIS A 51 -49.42 -40.85 28.10
CA HIS A 51 -49.06 -40.49 29.49
C HIS A 51 -48.20 -41.42 30.35
N HIS A 52 -47.08 -40.87 30.86
CA HIS A 52 -46.71 -41.03 32.27
C HIS A 52 -45.99 -39.78 32.84
N ASP A 53 -46.45 -39.41 34.03
CA ASP A 53 -46.06 -38.28 34.87
C ASP A 53 -44.70 -38.41 35.57
N HIS A 54 -44.13 -37.22 35.82
CA HIS A 54 -43.31 -36.74 36.96
C HIS A 54 -42.65 -37.74 37.92
N VAL A 55 -41.34 -37.55 38.15
CA VAL A 55 -40.74 -37.53 39.51
C VAL A 55 -39.56 -36.56 39.55
N ASP A 56 -39.68 -35.53 40.40
CA ASP A 56 -38.59 -34.67 40.89
C ASP A 56 -37.64 -35.46 41.81
N HIS A 57 -36.33 -35.31 41.61
CA HIS A 57 -35.35 -35.63 42.65
C HIS A 57 -34.19 -34.63 42.64
N ASP A 58 -34.26 -33.70 43.60
CA ASP A 58 -33.13 -32.96 44.15
C ASP A 58 -32.16 -33.93 44.84
N HIS A 59 -30.90 -33.97 44.38
CA HIS A 59 -29.80 -34.48 45.18
C HIS A 59 -28.56 -33.60 45.04
N ASN A 60 -28.26 -32.93 46.14
CA ASN A 60 -27.03 -32.21 46.40
C ASN A 60 -26.00 -33.22 46.95
N HIS A 61 -24.86 -33.43 46.27
CA HIS A 61 -23.67 -34.02 46.87
C HIS A 61 -22.37 -33.47 46.27
N SER A 62 -21.43 -33.29 47.17
CA SER A 62 -20.11 -32.70 47.08
C SER A 62 -19.01 -33.65 46.55
N GLU A 63 -17.96 -33.03 46.00
CA GLU A 63 -16.55 -33.46 45.91
C GLU A 63 -16.03 -34.39 44.78
N SER A 64 -15.17 -33.75 43.96
CA SER A 64 -13.84 -34.20 43.49
C SER A 64 -13.67 -35.03 42.20
N SER A 65 -12.65 -34.60 41.45
CA SER A 65 -11.69 -35.42 40.67
C SER A 65 -11.96 -35.71 39.19
N HIS A 66 -11.22 -34.97 38.36
CA HIS A 66 -10.61 -35.34 37.06
C HIS A 66 -11.48 -35.82 35.88
N GLY A 67 -11.52 -34.97 34.84
CA GLY A 67 -11.82 -35.40 33.48
C GLY A 67 -11.82 -34.22 32.51
N LYS A 68 -10.84 -34.21 31.62
CA LYS A 68 -10.66 -33.35 30.44
C LYS A 68 -11.97 -32.85 29.83
N ASP A 69 -12.03 -31.54 29.56
CA ASP A 69 -12.44 -30.97 28.27
C ASP A 69 -12.27 -29.44 28.33
N THR A 70 -11.02 -28.99 28.14
CA THR A 70 -10.75 -27.59 27.82
C THR A 70 -11.28 -27.33 26.41
N HIS A 71 -12.48 -26.77 26.33
CA HIS A 71 -12.94 -26.05 25.15
C HIS A 71 -11.90 -24.98 24.78
N CYS A 72 -11.10 -25.27 23.75
CA CYS A 72 -10.29 -24.28 23.06
C CYS A 72 -11.23 -23.36 22.27
N GLN A 73 -11.87 -22.43 22.97
CA GLN A 73 -12.42 -21.25 22.31
C GLN A 73 -11.25 -20.41 21.80
N GLY A 74 -11.28 -20.17 20.49
CA GLY A 74 -10.23 -19.52 19.70
C GLY A 74 -9.76 -18.21 20.31
N LYS A 75 -8.48 -18.16 20.69
CA LYS A 75 -7.77 -16.95 21.11
C LYS A 75 -7.23 -16.20 19.88
N ASN A 76 -8.09 -15.77 18.96
CA ASN A 76 -7.71 -14.80 17.90
C ASN A 76 -7.80 -13.34 18.39
N GLY A 77 -7.61 -13.09 19.69
CA GLY A 77 -7.82 -11.76 20.32
C GLY A 77 -6.76 -11.31 21.32
N LYS A 78 -5.59 -11.98 21.38
CA LYS A 78 -4.57 -11.74 22.43
C LYS A 78 -3.23 -11.16 21.94
N TYR A 79 -3.21 -10.41 20.84
CA TYR A 79 -2.10 -9.49 20.58
C TYR A 79 -2.44 -8.13 21.21
N GLY A 80 -1.93 -7.89 22.42
CA GLY A 80 -2.19 -6.66 23.16
C GLY A 80 -1.81 -5.43 22.34
N LYS A 81 -2.75 -4.49 22.18
CA LYS A 81 -2.48 -3.17 21.59
C LYS A 81 -1.21 -2.59 22.19
N LEU A 82 -0.27 -2.25 21.33
CA LEU A 82 1.02 -1.71 21.74
C LEU A 82 0.81 -0.37 22.46
N SER A 83 1.53 -0.11 23.56
CA SER A 83 1.45 1.20 24.22
C SER A 83 1.92 2.29 23.26
N ILE A 84 1.35 3.49 23.36
CA ILE A 84 1.66 4.58 22.43
C ILE A 84 3.16 4.89 22.35
N GLY A 85 3.87 4.82 23.49
CA GLY A 85 5.33 5.00 23.53
C GLY A 85 6.10 3.91 22.78
N LYS A 86 5.63 2.66 22.84
CA LYS A 86 6.22 1.55 22.06
C LYS A 86 5.90 1.68 20.57
N VAL A 87 4.71 2.19 20.19
CA VAL A 87 4.39 2.51 18.78
C VAL A 87 5.38 3.52 18.23
N TYR A 88 5.57 4.65 18.91
CA TYR A 88 6.56 5.65 18.50
C TYR A 88 7.98 5.07 18.43
N LEU A 89 8.38 4.26 19.40
CA LEU A 89 9.71 3.65 19.43
C LEU A 89 9.95 2.72 18.22
N TYR A 90 9.05 1.77 17.96
CA TYR A 90 9.23 0.80 16.87
C TYR A 90 9.10 1.46 15.49
N SER A 91 8.18 2.41 15.32
CA SER A 91 8.10 3.19 14.08
C SER A 91 9.36 4.02 13.85
N THR A 92 9.90 4.67 14.89
CA THR A 92 11.13 5.47 14.79
C THR A 92 12.32 4.59 14.42
N ILE A 93 12.48 3.41 15.03
CA ILE A 93 13.56 2.48 14.70
C ILE A 93 13.44 2.01 13.25
N SER A 94 12.23 1.62 12.82
CA SER A 94 11.99 1.14 11.46
C SER A 94 12.28 2.20 10.41
N ILE A 95 11.77 3.43 10.61
CA ILE A 95 12.03 4.56 9.72
C ILE A 95 13.51 4.92 9.71
N THR A 96 14.20 4.89 10.86
CA THR A 96 15.64 5.15 10.91
C THR A 96 16.41 4.14 10.04
N ILE A 97 16.07 2.85 10.12
CA ILE A 97 16.72 1.81 9.31
C ILE A 97 16.46 2.05 7.82
N ILE A 98 15.22 2.38 7.45
CA ILE A 98 14.82 2.65 6.05
C ILE A 98 15.51 3.92 5.54
N SER A 99 15.50 5.03 6.29
CA SER A 99 16.18 6.27 5.90
C SER A 99 17.69 6.10 5.71
N LEU A 100 18.34 5.14 6.37
CA LEU A 100 19.76 4.84 6.15
C LEU A 100 20.02 4.20 4.78
N LEU A 101 18.99 3.67 4.10
CA LEU A 101 19.11 3.15 2.73
C LEU A 101 19.48 4.24 1.72
N SER A 102 19.11 5.49 1.97
CA SER A 102 19.55 6.66 1.18
C SER A 102 21.08 6.77 1.05
N LEU A 103 21.84 6.17 1.98
CA LEU A 103 23.30 6.13 1.94
C LEU A 103 23.85 5.02 1.05
N CYS A 104 23.07 3.98 0.74
CA CYS A 104 23.49 2.85 -0.09
C CYS A 104 23.80 3.26 -1.54
N GLY A 105 23.29 4.42 -2.00
CA GLY A 105 23.62 5.00 -3.30
C GLY A 105 25.12 5.14 -3.56
N VAL A 106 25.94 5.30 -2.51
CA VAL A 106 27.40 5.36 -2.63
C VAL A 106 28.00 4.12 -3.32
N PHE A 107 27.38 2.95 -3.16
CA PHE A 107 27.86 1.71 -3.80
C PHE A 107 27.76 1.76 -5.32
N LEU A 108 26.80 2.51 -5.88
CA LEU A 108 26.66 2.67 -7.33
C LEU A 108 27.84 3.45 -7.96
N ILE A 109 28.59 4.21 -7.16
CA ILE A 109 29.75 4.98 -7.64
C ILE A 109 30.85 4.04 -8.16
N PHE A 110 31.03 2.87 -7.52
CA PHE A 110 32.05 1.90 -7.93
C PHE A 110 31.82 1.39 -9.35
N PHE A 111 30.58 1.30 -9.79
CA PHE A 111 30.20 0.76 -11.10
C PHE A 111 30.01 1.84 -12.17
N ARG A 112 30.03 3.13 -11.80
CA ARG A 112 29.64 4.26 -12.68
C ARG A 112 30.37 4.32 -14.03
N ARG A 113 31.59 3.81 -14.12
CA ARG A 113 32.39 3.84 -15.36
C ARG A 113 32.13 2.65 -16.29
N THR A 114 31.23 1.76 -15.94
CA THR A 114 30.97 0.52 -16.67
C THR A 114 29.60 0.53 -17.32
N GLU A 115 29.44 -0.19 -18.42
CA GLU A 115 28.13 -0.48 -19.04
C GLU A 115 27.18 -1.24 -18.08
N PHE A 116 27.73 -1.84 -17.01
CA PHE A 116 26.96 -2.48 -15.95
C PHE A 116 26.15 -1.47 -15.14
N TYR A 117 26.60 -0.22 -15.01
CA TYR A 117 25.87 0.82 -14.29
C TYR A 117 24.44 1.00 -14.82
N ASN A 118 24.29 1.21 -16.13
CA ASN A 118 22.97 1.44 -16.73
C ASN A 118 22.05 0.22 -16.57
N LYS A 119 22.62 -0.99 -16.64
CA LYS A 119 21.89 -2.25 -16.41
C LYS A 119 21.38 -2.33 -14.97
N VAL A 120 22.22 -1.98 -14.00
CA VAL A 120 21.84 -1.96 -12.57
C VAL A 120 20.76 -0.91 -12.31
N ILE A 121 20.89 0.31 -12.83
CA ILE A 121 19.88 1.37 -12.61
C ILE A 121 18.52 0.94 -13.18
N ILE A 122 18.49 0.41 -14.40
CA ILE A 122 17.24 -0.04 -15.02
C ILE A 122 16.63 -1.21 -14.24
N PHE A 123 17.46 -2.15 -13.78
CA PHE A 123 17.01 -3.24 -12.93
C PHE A 123 16.41 -2.73 -11.61
N MET A 124 17.08 -1.79 -10.93
CA MET A 124 16.59 -1.22 -9.67
C MET A 124 15.29 -0.44 -9.87
N ILE A 125 15.18 0.43 -10.87
CA ILE A 125 13.92 1.13 -11.14
C ILE A 125 12.79 0.13 -11.46
N ALA A 126 13.06 -0.91 -12.25
CA ALA A 126 12.07 -1.94 -12.54
C ALA A 126 11.66 -2.74 -11.28
N LEU A 127 12.63 -3.05 -10.43
CA LEU A 127 12.40 -3.69 -9.13
C LEU A 127 11.51 -2.82 -8.25
N ALA A 128 11.79 -1.52 -8.13
CA ALA A 128 10.98 -0.56 -7.38
C ALA A 128 9.54 -0.49 -7.91
N ILE A 129 9.33 -0.46 -9.23
CA ILE A 129 7.99 -0.52 -9.83
C ILE A 129 7.27 -1.81 -9.39
N GLY A 130 7.94 -2.96 -9.53
CA GLY A 130 7.35 -4.26 -9.20
C GLY A 130 6.98 -4.36 -7.73
N THR A 131 7.85 -3.93 -6.83
CA THR A 131 7.60 -3.95 -5.38
C THR A 131 6.52 -2.94 -4.98
N LEU A 132 6.59 -1.69 -5.45
CA LEU A 132 5.64 -0.64 -5.04
C LEU A 132 4.23 -0.89 -5.58
N LEU A 133 4.11 -1.34 -6.83
CA LEU A 133 2.82 -1.72 -7.42
C LEU A 133 2.21 -2.92 -6.68
N SER A 134 3.03 -3.90 -6.33
CA SER A 134 2.59 -5.10 -5.61
C SER A 134 2.24 -4.82 -4.16
N ASP A 135 2.95 -3.92 -3.48
CA ASP A 135 2.61 -3.49 -2.12
C ASP A 135 1.22 -2.84 -2.09
N ALA A 136 0.91 -1.98 -3.08
CA ALA A 136 -0.43 -1.42 -3.22
C ALA A 136 -1.50 -2.51 -3.45
N ILE A 137 -1.29 -3.41 -4.43
CA ILE A 137 -2.32 -4.34 -4.91
C ILE A 137 -2.48 -5.59 -4.04
N LEU A 138 -1.36 -6.18 -3.58
CA LEU A 138 -1.35 -7.48 -2.91
C LEU A 138 -1.34 -7.36 -1.38
N HIS A 139 -0.98 -6.19 -0.84
CA HIS A 139 -0.83 -6.01 0.61
C HIS A 139 -1.78 -4.94 1.14
N LEU A 140 -1.66 -3.68 0.71
CA LEU A 140 -2.47 -2.59 1.26
C LEU A 140 -3.96 -2.67 0.89
N ILE A 141 -4.30 -2.90 -0.38
CA ILE A 141 -5.71 -2.99 -0.80
C ILE A 141 -6.42 -4.15 -0.09
N PRO A 142 -5.94 -5.41 -0.12
CA PRO A 142 -6.60 -6.52 0.54
C PRO A 142 -6.76 -6.32 2.05
N GLU A 143 -5.74 -5.79 2.73
CA GLU A 143 -5.80 -5.49 4.16
C GLU A 143 -6.95 -4.51 4.48
N VAL A 144 -7.08 -3.44 3.71
CA VAL A 144 -8.08 -2.41 4.00
C VAL A 144 -9.50 -2.89 3.67
N PHE A 145 -9.69 -3.78 2.69
CA PHE A 145 -11.00 -4.37 2.41
C PHE A 145 -11.33 -5.57 3.31
N GLY A 146 -10.32 -6.31 3.78
CA GLY A 146 -10.48 -7.54 4.58
C GLY A 146 -10.63 -7.32 6.10
N ALA A 147 -10.19 -6.19 6.64
CA ALA A 147 -10.06 -6.01 8.10
C ALA A 147 -11.38 -6.03 8.91
N HIS A 148 -12.57 -5.93 8.31
CA HIS A 148 -13.84 -5.75 9.04
C HIS A 148 -15.09 -6.36 8.35
N HIS A 149 -15.15 -7.68 8.17
CA HIS A 149 -16.36 -8.40 7.67
C HIS A 149 -16.99 -9.35 8.71
N HIS A 150 -17.24 -8.86 9.92
CA HIS A 150 -17.98 -9.62 10.94
C HIS A 150 -19.13 -8.79 11.53
N GLY A 151 -20.25 -8.74 10.81
CA GLY A 151 -21.53 -8.19 11.28
C GLY A 151 -22.59 -8.11 10.16
N PRO A 152 -23.84 -8.55 10.38
CA PRO A 152 -24.88 -8.60 9.35
C PRO A 152 -25.58 -7.24 9.19
N ASP A 153 -24.86 -6.22 8.70
CA ASP A 153 -25.43 -4.93 8.28
C ASP A 153 -25.00 -4.64 6.82
N ASN A 154 -25.70 -5.25 5.85
CA ASN A 154 -25.31 -5.25 4.43
C ASN A 154 -25.19 -3.85 3.80
N GLU A 155 -25.96 -2.87 4.28
CA GLU A 155 -25.98 -1.53 3.71
C GLU A 155 -24.77 -0.66 4.15
N LYS A 156 -24.43 -0.70 5.45
CA LYS A 156 -23.25 0.01 5.99
C LYS A 156 -21.94 -0.60 5.51
N SER A 157 -21.91 -1.92 5.31
CA SER A 157 -20.74 -2.61 4.76
C SER A 157 -20.44 -2.17 3.32
N THR A 158 -21.47 -2.06 2.48
CA THR A 158 -21.33 -1.63 1.09
C THR A 158 -20.82 -0.18 1.02
N LEU A 159 -21.38 0.74 1.81
CA LEU A 159 -20.92 2.13 1.84
C LEU A 159 -19.44 2.26 2.28
N ALA A 160 -19.01 1.48 3.28
CA ALA A 160 -17.63 1.50 3.76
C ALA A 160 -16.63 1.06 2.67
N ILE A 161 -16.97 0.03 1.88
CA ILE A 161 -16.18 -0.41 0.73
C ILE A 161 -16.07 0.72 -0.31
N HIS A 162 -17.18 1.40 -0.62
CA HIS A 162 -17.17 2.53 -1.56
C HIS A 162 -16.32 3.70 -1.06
N ILE A 163 -16.37 4.03 0.25
CA ILE A 163 -15.55 5.09 0.84
C ILE A 163 -14.07 4.74 0.76
N LYS A 164 -13.69 3.49 1.07
CA LYS A 164 -12.29 3.01 0.95
C LYS A 164 -11.81 3.09 -0.50
N GLY A 165 -12.60 2.60 -1.45
CA GLY A 165 -12.31 2.70 -2.89
C GLY A 165 -12.18 4.14 -3.39
N LEU A 166 -13.08 5.04 -2.97
CA LEU A 166 -13.01 6.47 -3.29
C LEU A 166 -11.77 7.13 -2.68
N THR A 167 -11.34 6.69 -1.50
CA THR A 167 -10.13 7.18 -0.83
C THR A 167 -8.87 6.76 -1.57
N ILE A 168 -8.82 5.52 -2.10
CA ILE A 168 -7.73 5.09 -3.01
C ILE A 168 -7.69 6.01 -4.23
N LEU A 169 -8.84 6.27 -4.87
CA LEU A 169 -8.91 7.16 -6.02
C LEU A 169 -8.46 8.60 -5.66
N LEU A 170 -8.84 9.08 -4.48
CA LEU A 170 -8.40 10.37 -3.97
C LEU A 170 -6.87 10.44 -3.82
N GLY A 171 -6.22 9.37 -3.36
CA GLY A 171 -4.75 9.27 -3.33
C GLY A 171 -4.13 9.44 -4.71
N VAL A 172 -4.63 8.71 -5.71
CA VAL A 172 -4.19 8.82 -7.11
C VAL A 172 -4.35 10.26 -7.63
N ILE A 173 -5.52 10.85 -7.41
CA ILE A 173 -5.84 12.21 -7.87
C ILE A 173 -4.96 13.25 -7.15
N PHE A 174 -4.74 13.07 -5.84
CA PHE A 174 -3.92 13.99 -5.05
C PHE A 174 -2.51 14.07 -5.61
N LEU A 175 -1.85 12.93 -5.85
CA LEU A 175 -0.48 12.92 -6.36
C LEU A 175 -0.39 13.45 -7.79
N PHE A 176 -1.36 13.13 -8.64
CA PHE A 176 -1.47 13.73 -9.97
C PHE A 176 -1.47 15.26 -9.92
N HIS A 177 -2.25 15.85 -9.02
CA HIS A 177 -2.32 17.31 -8.88
C HIS A 177 -1.03 17.89 -8.29
N ILE A 178 -0.45 17.24 -7.28
CA ILE A 178 0.84 17.65 -6.70
C ILE A 178 1.94 17.63 -7.77
N GLU A 179 2.08 16.53 -8.51
CA GLU A 179 3.06 16.40 -9.59
C GLU A 179 2.84 17.45 -10.68
N TYR A 180 1.59 17.68 -11.08
CA TYR A 180 1.24 18.74 -12.03
C TYR A 180 1.64 20.14 -11.53
N LEU A 181 1.37 20.45 -10.26
CA LEU A 181 1.73 21.73 -9.65
C LEU A 181 3.26 21.90 -9.61
N ILE A 182 4.00 20.88 -9.19
CA ILE A 182 5.47 20.90 -9.16
C ILE A 182 6.03 21.16 -10.57
N LYS A 183 5.56 20.41 -11.57
CA LYS A 183 6.00 20.60 -12.97
C LYS A 183 5.65 21.98 -13.50
N LYS A 184 4.48 22.52 -13.16
CA LYS A 184 4.04 23.86 -13.57
C LYS A 184 4.90 24.94 -12.94
N ILE A 185 5.12 24.89 -11.62
CA ILE A 185 6.00 25.82 -10.89
C ILE A 185 7.40 25.79 -11.52
N PHE A 186 7.91 24.59 -11.78
CA PHE A 186 9.21 24.39 -12.40
C PHE A 186 9.31 24.99 -13.81
N GLN A 187 8.31 24.79 -14.66
CA GLN A 187 8.26 25.37 -16.00
C GLN A 187 8.26 26.90 -15.94
N MET A 188 7.48 27.49 -15.04
CA MET A 188 7.46 28.94 -14.82
C MET A 188 8.84 29.46 -14.38
N THR A 189 9.54 28.75 -13.48
CA THR A 189 10.91 29.11 -13.08
C THR A 189 11.88 29.00 -14.25
N LYS A 190 11.75 27.98 -15.10
CA LYS A 190 12.61 27.78 -16.28
C LYS A 190 12.43 28.88 -17.32
N GLU A 191 11.19 29.30 -17.59
CA GLU A 191 10.90 30.38 -18.55
C GLU A 191 11.44 31.73 -18.07
N LYS A 192 11.28 32.06 -16.78
CA LYS A 192 11.88 33.27 -16.19
C LYS A 192 13.40 33.30 -16.24
N THR A 193 14.05 32.12 -16.32
CA THR A 193 15.52 32.03 -16.36
C THR A 193 16.07 32.08 -17.79
N LYS A 194 15.27 31.81 -18.83
CA LYS A 194 15.72 31.86 -20.24
C LYS A 194 15.94 33.28 -20.77
N THR A 195 15.31 34.29 -20.18
CA THR A 195 15.45 35.70 -20.57
C THR A 195 16.67 36.39 -19.96
N THR A 196 17.41 35.73 -19.07
CA THR A 196 18.70 36.18 -18.56
C THR A 196 19.76 35.17 -19.01
N GLU A 197 20.71 35.60 -19.84
CA GLU A 197 21.81 34.77 -20.35
C GLU A 197 22.40 33.83 -19.29
N GLN A 198 22.71 32.60 -19.71
CA GLN A 198 23.37 31.49 -19.00
C GLN A 198 24.01 31.86 -17.64
N LYS A 199 23.20 32.09 -16.61
CA LYS A 199 23.71 32.07 -15.23
C LYS A 199 23.95 30.62 -14.86
N GLN A 200 25.21 30.21 -15.01
CA GLN A 200 25.84 29.14 -14.24
C GLN A 200 25.12 29.01 -12.90
N TYR A 201 24.41 27.88 -12.69
CA TYR A 201 23.60 27.66 -11.49
C TYR A 201 24.43 28.06 -10.26
N ARG A 202 23.96 29.03 -9.45
CA ARG A 202 24.73 29.63 -8.34
C ARG A 202 25.37 28.61 -7.39
N TRP A 203 24.81 27.40 -7.35
CA TRP A 203 25.23 26.29 -6.49
C TRP A 203 25.66 25.03 -7.25
N GLY A 204 25.66 25.05 -8.59
CA GLY A 204 25.96 23.88 -9.42
C GLY A 204 24.91 22.77 -9.34
N ILE A 205 23.67 23.08 -8.94
CA ILE A 205 22.56 22.12 -8.81
C ILE A 205 21.49 22.48 -9.84
N LYS A 206 21.15 21.55 -10.72
CA LYS A 206 20.08 21.76 -11.70
C LYS A 206 18.72 21.73 -10.99
N PRO A 207 17.75 22.53 -11.44
CA PRO A 207 16.40 22.52 -10.91
C PRO A 207 15.76 21.13 -10.79
N LEU A 208 16.07 20.21 -11.71
CA LEU A 208 15.52 18.85 -11.71
C LEU A 208 15.84 18.10 -10.41
N ALA A 209 17.00 18.34 -9.80
CA ALA A 209 17.37 17.74 -8.53
C ALA A 209 16.40 18.12 -7.40
N PHE A 210 15.92 19.38 -7.36
CA PHE A 210 14.95 19.81 -6.36
C PHE A 210 13.56 19.22 -6.59
N VAL A 211 13.17 19.03 -7.86
CA VAL A 211 11.89 18.40 -8.21
C VAL A 211 11.86 16.94 -7.77
N VAL A 212 12.93 16.21 -8.06
CA VAL A 212 13.07 14.80 -7.65
C VAL A 212 13.03 14.68 -6.14
N THR A 213 13.91 15.40 -5.42
CA THR A 213 13.95 15.37 -3.95
C THR A 213 12.65 15.81 -3.28
N PHE A 214 11.88 16.73 -3.88
CA PHE A 214 10.58 17.09 -3.32
C PHE A 214 9.52 16.02 -3.54
N GLY A 215 9.48 15.41 -4.73
CA GLY A 215 8.57 14.29 -5.01
C GLY A 215 8.84 13.10 -4.10
N ASP A 216 10.12 12.75 -3.97
CA ASP A 216 10.61 11.73 -3.05
C ASP A 216 10.25 12.05 -1.58
N ALA A 217 10.32 13.32 -1.17
CA ALA A 217 9.95 13.70 0.20
C ALA A 217 8.44 13.52 0.46
N VAL A 218 7.59 13.70 -0.55
CA VAL A 218 6.15 13.41 -0.43
C VAL A 218 5.89 11.91 -0.33
N HIS A 219 6.63 11.10 -1.10
CA HIS A 219 6.57 9.63 -1.01
C HIS A 219 6.98 9.15 0.38
N ASN A 220 8.19 9.51 0.82
CA ASN A 220 8.72 9.14 2.12
C ASN A 220 7.81 9.56 3.28
N PHE A 221 7.15 10.72 3.18
CA PHE A 221 6.15 11.15 4.16
C PHE A 221 4.98 10.15 4.25
N VAL A 222 4.52 9.65 3.12
CA VAL A 222 3.41 8.70 3.03
C VAL A 222 3.82 7.32 3.56
N ASP A 223 5.06 6.89 3.32
CA ASP A 223 5.61 5.66 3.91
C ASP A 223 5.65 5.75 5.43
N GLY A 224 6.11 6.89 5.94
CA GLY A 224 6.05 7.23 7.35
C GLY A 224 4.64 7.15 7.92
N MET A 225 3.63 7.61 7.16
CA MET A 225 2.23 7.48 7.56
C MET A 225 1.77 6.02 7.62
N ALA A 226 2.11 5.21 6.61
CA ALA A 226 1.75 3.80 6.57
C ALA A 226 2.38 3.02 7.73
N ILE A 227 3.69 3.19 7.96
CA ILE A 227 4.43 2.58 9.07
C ILE A 227 3.81 3.01 10.42
N GLY A 228 3.52 4.30 10.60
CA GLY A 228 2.89 4.83 11.80
C GLY A 228 1.52 4.20 12.09
N VAL A 229 0.65 4.11 11.09
CA VAL A 229 -0.65 3.43 11.21
C VAL A 229 -0.48 1.94 11.48
N ALA A 230 0.48 1.30 10.83
CA ALA A 230 0.68 -0.14 10.91
C ALA A 230 1.10 -0.58 12.32
N PHE A 231 2.10 0.09 12.92
CA PHE A 231 2.48 -0.17 14.32
C PHE A 231 1.36 0.16 15.31
N LYS A 232 0.45 1.09 14.97
CA LYS A 232 -0.74 1.38 15.77
C LYS A 232 -1.85 0.33 15.59
N LYS A 233 -1.83 -0.50 14.54
CA LYS A 233 -2.67 -1.70 14.43
C LYS A 233 -2.06 -2.83 15.27
N SER A 234 -0.82 -3.21 15.02
CA SER A 234 -0.07 -4.18 15.83
C SER A 234 1.43 -4.06 15.57
N ALA A 235 2.27 -4.53 16.50
CA ALA A 235 3.72 -4.55 16.30
C ALA A 235 4.13 -5.41 15.09
N TYR A 236 3.43 -6.52 14.89
CA TYR A 236 3.66 -7.42 13.77
C TYR A 236 3.36 -6.74 12.42
N TYR A 237 2.15 -6.21 12.28
CA TYR A 237 1.73 -5.59 11.03
C TYR A 237 2.61 -4.37 10.71
N GLY A 238 3.04 -3.63 11.75
CA GLY A 238 4.07 -2.61 11.63
C GLY A 238 5.40 -3.11 11.06
N LEU A 239 5.88 -4.28 11.48
CA LEU A 239 7.10 -4.89 10.94
C LEU A 239 6.92 -5.32 9.48
N THR A 240 5.80 -5.94 9.12
CA THR A 240 5.50 -6.36 7.73
C THR A 240 5.45 -5.16 6.79
N VAL A 241 4.71 -4.10 7.16
CA VAL A 241 4.67 -2.85 6.40
C VAL A 241 6.05 -2.21 6.31
N SER A 242 6.83 -2.21 7.39
CA SER A 242 8.20 -1.67 7.35
C SER A 242 9.12 -2.46 6.43
N LEU A 243 8.97 -3.78 6.36
CA LEU A 243 9.70 -4.64 5.42
C LEU A 243 9.25 -4.38 3.98
N ALA A 244 7.95 -4.23 3.73
CA ALA A 244 7.42 -3.88 2.42
C ALA A 244 8.01 -2.55 1.92
N VAL A 245 7.99 -1.52 2.78
CA VAL A 245 8.62 -0.22 2.52
C VAL A 245 10.11 -0.36 2.25
N PHE A 246 10.85 -1.06 3.11
CA PHE A 246 12.28 -1.31 2.93
C PHE A 246 12.60 -1.86 1.54
N PHE A 247 11.81 -2.81 1.06
CA PHE A 247 12.06 -3.49 -0.20
C PHE A 247 11.76 -2.66 -1.44
N HIS A 248 10.82 -1.70 -1.39
CA HIS A 248 10.61 -0.76 -2.50
C HIS A 248 11.46 0.50 -2.38
N GLU A 249 11.83 0.91 -1.18
CA GLU A 249 12.63 2.11 -0.93
C GLU A 249 14.10 1.88 -1.31
N LEU A 250 14.67 0.70 -1.03
CA LEU A 250 16.04 0.38 -1.44
C LEU A 250 16.27 0.59 -2.95
N PRO A 251 15.49 -0.02 -3.86
CA PRO A 251 15.67 0.21 -5.29
C PRO A 251 15.27 1.63 -5.75
N HIS A 252 14.26 2.26 -5.11
CA HIS A 252 13.83 3.63 -5.41
C HIS A 252 14.94 4.65 -5.14
N GLU A 253 15.50 4.64 -3.93
CA GLU A 253 16.57 5.51 -3.47
C GLU A 253 17.84 5.40 -4.34
N LEU A 254 18.15 4.18 -4.80
CA LEU A 254 19.25 3.94 -5.73
C LEU A 254 19.01 4.59 -7.11
N GLY A 255 17.76 4.61 -7.59
CA GLY A 255 17.35 5.31 -8.82
C GLY A 255 17.47 6.83 -8.67
N ASP A 256 16.91 7.38 -7.60
CA ASP A 256 16.97 8.82 -7.31
C ASP A 256 18.40 9.31 -7.14
N PHE A 257 19.25 8.54 -6.46
CA PHE A 257 20.67 8.85 -6.35
C PHE A 257 21.33 9.00 -7.72
N ALA A 258 21.00 8.12 -8.69
CA ALA A 258 21.53 8.20 -10.04
C ALA A 258 21.11 9.49 -10.76
N ILE A 259 19.83 9.87 -10.65
CA ILE A 259 19.32 11.12 -11.24
C ILE A 259 20.01 12.33 -10.60
N LEU A 260 20.12 12.37 -9.27
CA LEU A 260 20.77 13.46 -8.55
C LEU A 260 22.26 13.58 -8.91
N LEU A 261 22.96 12.45 -9.03
CA LEU A 261 24.37 12.43 -9.42
C LEU A 261 24.60 13.04 -10.81
N GLU A 262 23.67 12.83 -11.75
CA GLU A 262 23.71 13.44 -13.09
C GLU A 262 23.37 14.95 -13.09
N ASN A 263 22.52 15.38 -12.15
CA ASN A 263 21.97 16.74 -12.09
C ASN A 263 22.72 17.69 -11.14
N ILE A 264 23.59 17.17 -10.27
CA ILE A 264 24.46 17.94 -9.38
C ILE A 264 25.88 17.99 -9.98
N LYS A 265 26.35 19.21 -10.31
CA LYS A 265 27.68 19.49 -10.90
C LYS A 265 28.68 20.07 -9.89
N ARG A 266 28.34 20.06 -8.61
CA ARG A 266 29.21 20.53 -7.53
C ARG A 266 30.35 19.52 -7.25
N LYS A 267 31.48 20.00 -6.72
CA LYS A 267 32.55 19.13 -6.21
C LYS A 267 31.97 18.17 -5.16
N ARG A 268 32.36 16.90 -5.22
CA ARG A 268 31.76 15.81 -4.42
C ARG A 268 30.24 15.71 -4.62
N ASN A 269 29.79 15.71 -5.88
CA ASN A 269 28.37 15.62 -6.24
C ASN A 269 27.67 14.40 -5.61
N TRP A 270 28.36 13.28 -5.46
CA TRP A 270 27.85 12.10 -4.77
C TRP A 270 27.47 12.38 -3.31
N LEU A 271 28.24 13.19 -2.59
CA LEU A 271 27.92 13.56 -1.21
C LEU A 271 26.65 14.40 -1.16
N TRP A 272 26.48 15.32 -2.11
CA TRP A 272 25.28 16.12 -2.23
C TRP A 272 24.06 15.29 -2.64
N ALA A 273 24.23 14.30 -3.52
CA ALA A 273 23.15 13.37 -3.87
C ALA A 273 22.68 12.57 -2.64
N MET A 274 23.60 12.02 -1.84
CA MET A 274 23.24 11.34 -0.59
C MET A 274 22.57 12.29 0.42
N ILE A 275 23.06 13.54 0.55
CA ILE A 275 22.44 14.52 1.46
C ILE A 275 21.01 14.84 1.03
N PHE A 276 20.76 14.99 -0.28
CA PHE A 276 19.43 15.28 -0.79
C PHE A 276 18.46 14.10 -0.55
N ASN A 277 18.88 12.86 -0.84
CA ASN A 277 18.09 11.67 -0.51
C ASN A 277 17.85 11.55 1.00
N LEU A 278 18.89 11.72 1.82
CA LEU A 278 18.73 11.67 3.28
C LEU A 278 17.73 12.74 3.77
N ILE A 279 17.84 13.98 3.30
CA ILE A 279 16.90 15.06 3.66
C ILE A 279 15.46 14.71 3.26
N SER A 280 15.29 14.09 2.10
CA SER A 280 13.99 13.61 1.62
C SER A 280 13.42 12.54 2.56
N SER A 281 14.20 11.50 2.85
CA SER A 281 13.79 10.38 3.74
C SER A 281 13.40 10.81 5.16
N LEU A 282 13.90 11.96 5.64
CA LEU A 282 13.52 12.49 6.96
C LEU A 282 12.04 12.93 7.02
N SER A 283 11.38 13.16 5.88
CA SER A 283 9.95 13.45 5.85
C SER A 283 9.09 12.30 6.39
N ALA A 284 9.60 11.06 6.33
CA ALA A 284 8.93 9.89 6.89
C ALA A 284 8.65 10.02 8.39
N PHE A 285 9.56 10.64 9.16
CA PHE A 285 9.32 10.91 10.57
C PHE A 285 8.13 11.85 10.78
N LEU A 286 7.96 12.86 9.92
CA LEU A 286 6.80 13.75 9.99
C LEU A 286 5.51 13.00 9.66
N GLY A 287 5.53 12.14 8.64
CA GLY A 287 4.40 11.28 8.28
C GLY A 287 3.97 10.35 9.41
N MET A 288 4.94 9.73 10.08
CA MET A 288 4.72 8.90 11.26
C MET A 288 4.06 9.68 12.40
N ILE A 289 4.56 10.87 12.73
CA ILE A 289 3.99 11.70 13.80
C ILE A 289 2.55 12.09 13.47
N VAL A 290 2.31 12.56 12.25
CA VAL A 290 0.97 12.96 11.80
C VAL A 290 0.01 11.78 11.86
N SER A 291 0.39 10.65 11.26
CA SER A 291 -0.48 9.46 11.18
C SER A 291 -0.80 8.89 12.56
N ILE A 292 0.17 8.73 13.46
CA ILE A 292 -0.08 8.24 14.82
C ILE A 292 -1.01 9.19 15.57
N SER A 293 -0.91 10.50 15.35
CA SER A 293 -1.76 11.49 16.03
C SER A 293 -3.24 11.42 15.60
N ILE A 294 -3.50 11.22 14.30
CA ILE A 294 -4.86 11.29 13.74
C ILE A 294 -5.57 9.91 13.68
N SER A 295 -4.84 8.80 13.71
CA SER A 295 -5.38 7.45 13.47
C SER A 295 -6.01 6.78 14.71
N ASN A 296 -6.90 7.48 15.42
CA ASN A 296 -7.45 7.02 16.71
C ASN A 296 -8.58 6.00 16.60
N SER A 297 -9.30 5.97 15.47
CA SER A 297 -10.32 4.96 15.15
C SER A 297 -9.80 3.94 14.12
N PRO A 298 -10.40 2.74 14.05
CA PRO A 298 -10.14 1.79 12.96
C PRO A 298 -10.39 2.40 11.57
N ASP A 299 -11.50 3.14 11.41
CA ASP A 299 -11.83 3.81 10.15
C ASP A 299 -10.75 4.81 9.71
N ALA A 300 -10.20 5.60 10.65
CA ALA A 300 -9.13 6.54 10.33
C ALA A 300 -7.86 5.83 9.85
N LYS A 301 -7.54 4.64 10.40
CA LYS A 301 -6.41 3.82 9.95
C LYS A 301 -6.62 3.32 8.54
N ASP A 302 -7.81 2.78 8.26
CA ASP A 302 -8.17 2.25 6.95
C ASP A 302 -8.23 3.35 5.88
N ILE A 303 -8.73 4.54 6.21
CA ILE A 303 -8.71 5.71 5.30
C ILE A 303 -7.28 6.11 4.96
N ILE A 304 -6.38 6.17 5.94
CA ILE A 304 -4.98 6.51 5.68
C ILE A 304 -4.30 5.46 4.80
N LEU A 305 -4.48 4.16 5.11
CA LEU A 305 -3.90 3.08 4.29
C LEU A 305 -4.51 3.02 2.89
N SER A 306 -5.81 3.28 2.73
CA SER A 306 -6.47 3.42 1.41
C SER A 306 -5.84 4.54 0.60
N PHE A 307 -5.64 5.69 1.23
CA PHE A 307 -5.01 6.85 0.60
C PHE A 307 -3.57 6.52 0.17
N THR A 308 -2.79 5.87 1.04
CA THR A 308 -1.43 5.40 0.72
C THR A 308 -1.42 4.42 -0.46
N ALA A 309 -2.33 3.44 -0.51
CA ALA A 309 -2.42 2.51 -1.64
C ALA A 309 -2.65 3.25 -2.97
N GLY A 310 -3.51 4.27 -2.97
CA GLY A 310 -3.73 5.13 -4.13
C GLY A 310 -2.47 5.89 -4.57
N LEU A 311 -1.69 6.38 -3.62
CA LEU A 311 -0.43 7.07 -3.90
C LEU A 311 0.61 6.13 -4.52
N PHE A 312 0.76 4.92 -3.97
CA PHE A 312 1.69 3.91 -4.50
C PHE A 312 1.31 3.44 -5.90
N LEU A 313 0.00 3.30 -6.18
CA LEU A 313 -0.47 3.05 -7.55
C LEU A 313 -0.06 4.15 -8.52
N TYR A 314 -0.19 5.42 -8.13
CA TYR A 314 0.22 6.53 -8.99
C TYR A 314 1.74 6.51 -9.20
N LEU A 315 2.53 6.52 -8.12
CA LEU A 315 4.00 6.55 -8.16
C LEU A 315 4.60 5.45 -9.05
N SER A 316 4.12 4.21 -8.88
CA SER A 316 4.62 3.07 -9.64
C SER A 316 4.25 3.15 -11.13
N LEU A 317 3.01 3.50 -11.46
CA LEU A 317 2.51 3.48 -12.84
C LEU A 317 2.85 4.73 -13.65
N THR A 318 3.03 5.88 -13.00
CA THR A 318 3.39 7.12 -13.68
C THR A 318 4.87 7.42 -13.54
N ASP A 319 5.38 7.59 -12.33
CA ASP A 319 6.66 8.27 -12.15
C ASP A 319 7.81 7.34 -12.50
N LEU A 320 7.88 6.18 -11.84
CA LEU A 320 8.92 5.18 -12.08
C LEU A 320 8.81 4.56 -13.49
N MET A 321 7.58 4.35 -13.99
CA MET A 321 7.36 3.87 -15.35
C MET A 321 7.83 4.86 -16.41
N ASN A 322 7.64 6.17 -16.18
CA ASN A 322 8.16 7.20 -17.08
C ASN A 322 9.68 7.28 -17.01
N GLU A 323 10.26 7.12 -15.82
CA GLU A 323 11.72 7.13 -15.64
C GLU A 323 12.38 6.00 -16.43
N ILE A 324 11.91 4.76 -16.26
CA ILE A 324 12.46 3.61 -17.00
C ILE A 324 12.25 3.77 -18.51
N ALA A 325 11.12 4.36 -18.94
CA ALA A 325 10.88 4.65 -20.35
C ALA A 325 11.89 5.67 -20.92
N GLU A 326 12.30 6.67 -20.14
CA GLU A 326 13.32 7.64 -20.55
C GLU A 326 14.72 7.00 -20.61
N GLN A 327 15.07 6.14 -19.63
CA GLN A 327 16.32 5.38 -19.66
C GLN A 327 16.41 4.45 -20.88
N ARG A 328 15.31 3.78 -21.25
CA ARG A 328 15.25 2.93 -22.46
C ARG A 328 15.49 3.69 -23.76
N LYS A 329 15.08 4.97 -23.86
CA LYS A 329 15.32 5.77 -25.08
C LYS A 329 16.81 5.97 -25.32
N LYS A 330 17.59 6.13 -24.24
CA LYS A 330 19.04 6.32 -24.26
C LYS A 330 19.79 5.03 -24.58
N HIS A 331 19.27 3.88 -24.15
CA HIS A 331 19.92 2.58 -24.31
C HIS A 331 18.97 1.56 -24.95
N ARG A 332 18.95 1.53 -26.29
CA ARG A 332 18.10 0.62 -27.08
C ARG A 332 18.78 -0.75 -27.27
N SER A 333 18.55 -1.68 -26.35
CA SER A 333 18.98 -3.07 -26.48
C SER A 333 17.91 -4.03 -25.96
N THR A 334 17.70 -5.16 -26.62
CA THR A 334 16.80 -6.22 -26.14
C THR A 334 17.20 -6.74 -24.77
N ILE A 335 18.51 -6.75 -24.46
CA ILE A 335 19.02 -7.15 -23.14
C ILE A 335 18.46 -6.26 -22.02
N ILE A 336 18.26 -4.97 -22.31
CA ILE A 336 17.72 -4.02 -21.33
C ILE A 336 16.25 -4.31 -21.03
N LEU A 337 15.48 -4.75 -22.02
CA LEU A 337 14.09 -5.18 -21.81
C LEU A 337 14.04 -6.42 -20.91
N VAL A 338 14.88 -7.42 -21.18
CA VAL A 338 14.97 -8.63 -20.35
C VAL A 338 15.34 -8.30 -18.91
N ILE A 339 16.32 -7.39 -18.71
CA ILE A 339 16.74 -6.96 -17.37
C ILE A 339 15.61 -6.22 -16.63
N GLN A 340 14.89 -5.35 -17.35
CA GLN A 340 13.72 -4.67 -16.79
C GLN A 340 12.64 -5.67 -16.37
N ASP A 341 12.27 -6.59 -17.26
CA ASP A 341 11.19 -7.56 -16.98
C ASP A 341 11.59 -8.49 -15.83
N ALA A 342 12.87 -8.85 -15.73
CA ALA A 342 13.42 -9.57 -14.59
C ALA A 342 13.31 -8.76 -13.29
N GLY A 343 13.71 -7.48 -13.29
CA GLY A 343 13.58 -6.61 -12.12
C GLY A 343 12.12 -6.47 -11.65
N PHE A 344 11.21 -6.17 -12.59
CA PHE A 344 9.78 -6.08 -12.30
C PHE A 344 9.22 -7.39 -11.72
N SER A 345 9.51 -8.53 -12.36
CA SER A 345 9.02 -9.85 -11.92
C SER A 345 9.58 -10.25 -10.56
N ILE A 346 10.85 -9.97 -10.29
CA ILE A 346 11.47 -10.21 -8.98
C ILE A 346 10.81 -9.34 -7.91
N GLY A 347 10.49 -8.08 -8.23
CA GLY A 347 9.81 -7.19 -7.29
C GLY A 347 8.41 -7.67 -6.94
N VAL A 348 7.64 -8.10 -7.94
CA VAL A 348 6.32 -8.72 -7.74
C VAL A 348 6.43 -10.00 -6.91
N LEU A 349 7.36 -10.89 -7.27
CA LEU A 349 7.57 -12.14 -6.55
C LEU A 349 7.95 -11.89 -5.09
N LEU A 350 8.84 -10.94 -4.84
CA LEU A 350 9.31 -10.60 -3.51
C LEU A 350 8.15 -10.10 -2.63
N MET A 351 7.29 -9.21 -3.15
CA MET A 351 6.11 -8.74 -2.41
C MET A 351 5.03 -9.81 -2.26
N TYR A 352 4.84 -10.65 -3.27
CA TYR A 352 3.95 -11.79 -3.17
C TYR A 352 4.39 -12.75 -2.06
N LEU A 353 5.70 -13.06 -1.98
CA LEU A 353 6.23 -13.92 -0.91
C LEU A 353 6.07 -13.26 0.46
N LEU A 354 6.31 -11.95 0.57
CA LEU A 354 6.11 -11.21 1.83
C LEU A 354 4.65 -11.29 2.29
N SER A 355 3.70 -11.07 1.39
CA SER A 355 2.26 -11.16 1.66
C SER A 355 1.82 -12.61 1.96
N TYR A 356 2.32 -13.59 1.22
CA TYR A 356 1.96 -15.00 1.41
C TYR A 356 2.43 -15.55 2.76
N TYR A 357 3.69 -15.27 3.12
CA TYR A 357 4.28 -15.73 4.39
C TYR A 357 3.96 -14.81 5.57
N GLU A 358 3.08 -13.82 5.41
CA GLU A 358 2.71 -12.90 6.47
C GLU A 358 2.23 -13.68 7.72
N HIS A 359 1.43 -14.73 7.55
CA HIS A 359 0.97 -15.57 8.66
C HIS A 359 2.05 -16.44 9.31
N ASP A 360 3.10 -16.84 8.58
CA ASP A 360 4.19 -17.64 9.13
C ASP A 360 5.22 -16.77 9.85
N ILE A 361 5.49 -15.57 9.33
CA ILE A 361 6.28 -14.54 10.03
C ILE A 361 5.58 -14.19 11.36
N LEU A 362 4.24 -14.08 11.35
CA LEU A 362 3.41 -13.91 12.56
C LEU A 362 3.71 -14.97 13.62
N HIS A 363 3.81 -16.23 13.21
CA HIS A 363 3.99 -17.36 14.12
C HIS A 363 5.43 -17.50 14.65
N MET A 364 6.43 -17.11 13.86
CA MET A 364 7.84 -17.10 14.28
C MET A 364 8.12 -16.06 15.37
N PHE A 365 7.42 -14.91 15.34
CA PHE A 365 7.60 -13.86 16.35
C PHE A 365 6.68 -14.04 17.57
N SER A 366 5.58 -14.79 17.46
CA SER A 366 4.68 -15.07 18.59
C SER A 366 5.23 -16.14 19.56
N THR A 367 6.02 -17.09 19.06
CA THR A 367 6.55 -18.23 19.82
C THR A 367 7.78 -17.91 20.68
N ARG A 368 8.25 -16.66 20.68
CA ARG A 368 9.41 -16.20 21.47
C ARG A 368 9.07 -15.40 22.73
N CYS A 369 7.78 -15.29 23.05
CA CYS A 369 7.30 -14.65 24.28
C CYS A 369 6.74 -15.71 25.25
N ASP A 370 7.61 -16.60 25.72
CA ASP A 370 7.39 -17.37 26.96
C ASP A 370 8.55 -17.09 27.93
#